data_AF-A0A316TF89-F1
#
_entry.id   AF-A0A316TF89-F1
#
_cell.length_a   1.000
_cell.length_b   1.000
_cell.length_c   1.000
_cell.angle_alpha   90.00
_cell.angle_beta   90.00
_cell.angle_gamma   90.00
#
_symmetry.space_group_name_H-M   'P 1'
#
loop_
_entity.id
_entity.type
_entity.pdbx_description
1 polymer ?
#
loop_
_entity_poly.entity_id
_entity_poly.type
_entity_poly.pdbx_seq_one_letter_code
_entity_poly.pdbx_strand_id
1 'polypeptide(L)'
;MNSKTLPYVTFGVASAALAVALVGPVEALPGKNKVDGGDIVNNSITGKDVNEKTLGPTTKVGVLPPGKSMSGVFSAAGAKGGGAPNTGWISWTAQYPMLLTTAIDDANIIDTSDDPDPANCPGEGQAAPGYLCIYVDDESEIETLYGYSYTSGIAGFAPVQADTGEEPYAFGTWTVTAP
;
A
#
# COMPACT_ATOMS: atom_id res chain seq x y z
N MET A 1 -51.19 41.92 -63.16
CA MET A 1 -52.32 41.64 -62.23
C MET A 1 -52.80 40.22 -62.46
N ASN A 2 -52.56 39.33 -61.49
CA ASN A 2 -53.51 38.29 -61.06
C ASN A 2 -52.86 37.50 -59.92
N SER A 3 -53.30 37.86 -58.71
CA SER A 3 -53.13 37.10 -57.47
C SER A 3 -53.86 35.76 -57.59
N LYS A 4 -53.20 34.67 -57.21
CA LYS A 4 -53.86 33.41 -56.88
C LYS A 4 -53.43 32.99 -55.48
N THR A 5 -54.41 32.99 -54.60
CA THR A 5 -54.40 32.55 -53.21
C THR A 5 -54.33 31.03 -53.08
N LEU A 6 -53.69 30.60 -51.99
CA LEU A 6 -53.38 29.22 -51.56
C LEU A 6 -54.62 28.38 -51.20
N PRO A 7 -54.48 27.05 -51.19
CA PRO A 7 -55.09 26.24 -50.15
C PRO A 7 -54.06 25.70 -49.15
N TYR A 8 -54.42 25.88 -47.88
CA TYR A 8 -53.82 25.34 -46.67
C TYR A 8 -53.67 23.82 -46.72
N VAL A 9 -52.50 23.30 -46.34
CA VAL A 9 -52.32 21.89 -45.98
C VAL A 9 -52.34 21.79 -44.46
N THR A 10 -53.33 21.04 -43.96
CA THR A 10 -53.60 20.74 -42.56
C THR A 10 -52.43 19.95 -41.96
N PHE A 11 -51.74 20.52 -40.97
CA PHE A 11 -50.79 19.77 -40.15
C PHE A 11 -51.58 18.89 -39.17
N GLY A 12 -51.73 17.61 -39.54
CA GLY A 12 -52.28 16.58 -38.67
C GLY A 12 -51.30 16.26 -37.54
N VAL A 13 -51.76 16.46 -36.31
CA VAL A 13 -51.07 16.12 -35.07
C VAL A 13 -51.00 14.59 -34.95
N ALA A 14 -49.80 14.03 -35.05
CA ALA A 14 -49.53 12.66 -34.61
C ALA A 14 -48.43 12.72 -33.55
N SER A 15 -48.84 13.05 -32.32
CA SER A 15 -48.02 12.90 -31.12
C SER A 15 -47.87 11.40 -30.83
N ALA A 16 -46.91 10.75 -31.49
CA ALA A 16 -46.45 9.43 -31.09
C ALA A 16 -45.43 9.59 -29.96
N ALA A 17 -45.82 9.15 -28.78
CA ALA A 17 -44.98 9.08 -27.60
C ALA A 17 -43.70 8.27 -27.88
N LEU A 18 -42.56 8.95 -27.89
CA LEU A 18 -41.25 8.32 -27.75
C LEU A 18 -40.48 9.05 -26.66
N ALA A 19 -41.00 8.98 -25.43
CA ALA A 19 -40.19 9.25 -24.25
C ALA A 19 -39.28 8.02 -24.06
N VAL A 20 -38.05 8.18 -24.54
CA VAL A 20 -36.98 7.20 -24.42
C VAL A 20 -36.72 6.92 -22.94
N ALA A 21 -36.99 5.69 -22.52
CA ALA A 21 -36.56 5.15 -21.23
C ALA A 21 -35.02 5.05 -21.23
N LEU A 22 -34.33 6.08 -20.72
CA LEU A 22 -32.87 6.13 -20.62
C LEU A 22 -32.34 6.35 -19.20
N VAL A 23 -33.20 6.20 -18.18
CA VAL A 23 -32.81 6.23 -16.76
C VAL A 23 -33.45 5.05 -16.02
N GLY A 24 -33.16 3.85 -16.50
CA GLY A 24 -33.21 2.67 -15.64
C GLY A 24 -31.82 2.46 -15.02
N PRO A 25 -31.69 1.96 -13.79
CA PRO A 25 -30.40 1.45 -13.33
C PRO A 25 -29.92 0.41 -14.35
N VAL A 26 -28.65 0.51 -14.76
CA VAL A 26 -27.98 -0.58 -15.45
C VAL A 26 -27.82 -1.69 -14.42
N GLU A 27 -28.87 -2.48 -14.23
CA GLU A 27 -28.72 -3.79 -13.62
C GLU A 27 -27.88 -4.59 -14.61
N ALA A 28 -26.63 -4.86 -14.23
CA ALA A 28 -25.80 -5.80 -14.95
C ALA A 28 -26.63 -7.08 -15.11
N LEU A 29 -27.00 -7.40 -16.36
CA LEU A 29 -27.59 -8.68 -16.69
C LEU A 29 -26.73 -9.74 -16.02
N PRO A 30 -27.30 -10.66 -15.22
CA PRO A 30 -26.52 -11.67 -14.52
C PRO A 30 -25.64 -12.34 -15.56
N GLY A 31 -24.32 -12.17 -15.41
CA GLY A 31 -23.35 -12.75 -16.32
C GLY A 31 -23.66 -14.25 -16.44
N LYS A 32 -23.41 -14.84 -17.62
CA LYS A 32 -23.74 -16.24 -17.93
C LYS A 32 -23.16 -17.29 -16.94
N ASN A 33 -22.36 -16.84 -15.96
CA ASN A 33 -21.70 -17.63 -14.94
C ASN A 33 -22.05 -17.11 -13.52
N LYS A 34 -23.34 -16.90 -13.20
CA LYS A 34 -23.78 -16.64 -11.82
C LYS A 34 -23.86 -17.98 -11.09
N VAL A 35 -23.03 -18.15 -10.07
CA VAL A 35 -23.12 -19.23 -9.09
C VAL A 35 -23.55 -18.59 -7.78
N ASP A 36 -24.58 -19.14 -7.13
CA ASP A 36 -24.97 -18.74 -5.79
C ASP A 36 -24.96 -19.89 -4.79
N GLY A 37 -25.35 -19.61 -3.54
CA GLY A 37 -25.29 -20.59 -2.45
C GLY A 37 -26.19 -21.81 -2.68
N GLY A 38 -27.22 -21.72 -3.53
CA GLY A 38 -28.07 -22.85 -3.87
C GLY A 38 -27.44 -23.82 -4.88
N ASP A 39 -26.49 -23.32 -5.68
CA ASP A 39 -25.77 -24.10 -6.69
C ASP A 39 -24.59 -24.89 -6.11
N ILE A 40 -24.21 -24.61 -4.85
CA ILE A 40 -23.04 -25.19 -4.18
C ILE A 40 -23.49 -26.21 -3.13
N VAL A 41 -23.08 -27.46 -3.30
CA VAL A 41 -23.25 -28.48 -2.27
C VAL A 41 -22.18 -28.30 -1.19
N ASN A 42 -22.55 -28.53 0.08
CA ASN A 42 -21.62 -28.38 1.19
C ASN A 42 -20.35 -29.23 0.97
N ASN A 43 -19.18 -28.60 1.11
CA ASN A 43 -17.85 -29.19 0.89
C ASN A 43 -17.57 -29.72 -0.54
N SER A 44 -18.35 -29.35 -1.56
CA SER A 44 -18.14 -29.86 -2.93
C SER A 44 -17.09 -29.09 -3.74
N ILE A 45 -16.75 -27.87 -3.34
CA ILE A 45 -15.74 -27.04 -4.00
C ILE A 45 -14.41 -27.19 -3.25
N THR A 46 -13.38 -27.56 -3.98
CA THR A 46 -12.00 -27.70 -3.49
C THR A 46 -11.08 -26.75 -4.26
N GLY A 47 -9.82 -26.63 -3.83
CA GLY A 47 -8.83 -25.84 -4.55
C GLY A 47 -8.53 -26.32 -5.98
N LYS A 48 -8.94 -27.55 -6.35
CA LYS A 48 -8.80 -28.07 -7.73
C LYS A 48 -9.85 -27.48 -8.68
N ASP A 49 -10.99 -27.07 -8.15
CA ASP A 49 -12.12 -26.53 -8.92
C ASP A 49 -11.92 -25.03 -9.22
N VAL A 50 -11.00 -24.38 -8.52
CA VAL A 50 -10.63 -22.98 -8.71
C VAL A 50 -9.46 -22.86 -9.68
N ASN A 51 -9.71 -22.29 -10.85
CA ASN A 51 -8.63 -21.88 -11.74
C ASN A 51 -8.07 -20.53 -11.29
N GLU A 52 -7.15 -20.58 -10.32
CA GLU A 52 -6.45 -19.42 -9.73
C GLU A 52 -5.86 -18.45 -10.78
N LYS A 53 -5.50 -18.94 -11.98
CA LYS A 53 -4.94 -18.10 -13.07
C LYS A 53 -5.96 -17.17 -13.72
N THR A 54 -7.25 -17.44 -13.52
CA THR A 54 -8.37 -16.69 -14.11
C THR A 54 -9.03 -15.76 -13.11
N LEU A 55 -8.65 -15.85 -11.84
CA LEU A 55 -9.02 -14.85 -10.85
C LEU A 55 -8.35 -13.53 -11.25
N GLY A 56 -9.05 -12.41 -11.07
CA GLY A 56 -8.47 -11.08 -11.23
C GLY A 56 -7.21 -10.93 -10.37
N PRO A 57 -6.38 -9.91 -10.60
CA PRO A 57 -5.12 -9.74 -9.88
C PRO A 57 -5.35 -9.85 -8.37
N THR A 58 -4.98 -11.00 -7.81
CA THR A 58 -4.90 -11.17 -6.37
C THR A 58 -3.66 -10.42 -5.96
N THR A 59 -3.78 -9.44 -5.05
CA THR A 59 -2.64 -8.86 -4.36
C THR A 59 -2.07 -9.93 -3.41
N LYS A 60 -1.45 -10.98 -3.97
CA LYS A 60 -0.64 -11.90 -3.20
C LYS A 60 0.58 -11.10 -2.80
N VAL A 61 0.59 -10.64 -1.55
CA VAL A 61 1.84 -10.17 -0.95
C VAL A 61 2.78 -11.37 -1.01
N GLY A 62 3.79 -11.26 -1.87
CA GLY A 62 4.75 -12.33 -2.06
C GLY A 62 5.55 -12.57 -0.78
N VAL A 63 6.24 -13.69 -0.72
CA VAL A 63 7.25 -13.93 0.33
C VAL A 63 8.62 -13.61 -0.28
N LEU A 64 9.42 -12.80 0.40
CA LEU A 64 10.79 -12.51 0.00
C LEU A 64 11.61 -13.81 0.15
N PRO A 65 12.24 -14.32 -0.93
CA PRO A 65 13.01 -15.55 -0.83
C PRO A 65 14.23 -15.40 0.10
N PRO A 66 14.66 -16.45 0.81
CA PRO A 66 15.85 -16.44 1.66
C PRO A 66 17.09 -15.84 0.96
N GLY A 67 17.82 -14.99 1.67
CA GLY A 67 19.01 -14.30 1.15
C GLY A 67 18.74 -13.25 0.06
N LYS A 68 17.47 -12.93 -0.24
CA LYS A 68 17.12 -11.80 -1.10
C LYS A 68 16.88 -10.56 -0.27
N SER A 69 17.27 -9.43 -0.84
CA SER A 69 17.11 -8.13 -0.21
C SER A 69 15.96 -7.35 -0.83
N MET A 70 15.40 -6.46 -0.05
CA MET A 70 14.57 -5.38 -0.52
C MET A 70 14.96 -4.10 0.20
N SER A 71 14.72 -2.97 -0.45
CA SER A 71 15.06 -1.66 0.07
C SER A 71 13.92 -0.69 -0.14
N GLY A 72 13.93 0.38 0.63
CA GLY A 72 13.03 1.50 0.46
C GLY A 72 13.66 2.79 0.97
N VAL A 73 12.97 3.88 0.70
CA VAL A 73 13.28 5.20 1.26
C VAL A 73 12.40 5.46 2.46
N PHE A 74 12.88 6.27 3.39
CA PHE A 74 12.06 6.82 4.47
C PHE A 74 12.31 8.31 4.62
N SER A 75 11.32 8.99 5.17
CA SER A 75 11.43 10.35 5.66
C SER A 75 10.51 10.48 6.87
N ALA A 76 11.02 11.08 7.93
CA ALA A 76 10.32 11.34 9.16
C ALA A 76 10.57 12.80 9.54
N ALA A 77 9.52 13.49 9.97
CA ALA A 77 9.62 14.84 10.51
C ALA A 77 8.61 14.98 11.65
N GLY A 78 8.99 15.69 12.69
CA GLY A 78 8.14 16.01 13.84
C GLY A 78 7.96 17.50 14.00
N ALA A 79 6.99 17.85 14.84
CA ALA A 79 6.92 19.19 15.41
C ALA A 79 7.38 19.13 16.87
N LYS A 80 8.08 20.18 17.32
CA LYS A 80 8.55 20.34 18.69
C LYS A 80 7.53 19.88 19.72
N GLY A 81 7.92 18.92 20.55
CA GLY A 81 7.16 18.50 21.72
C GLY A 81 7.04 19.64 22.75
N GLY A 82 5.87 20.27 22.85
CA GLY A 82 5.30 20.89 24.07
C GLY A 82 6.12 21.82 24.98
N GLY A 83 7.31 22.29 24.59
CA GLY A 83 8.12 23.23 25.36
C GLY A 83 9.09 22.63 26.39
N ALA A 84 9.27 21.31 26.43
CA ALA A 84 10.31 20.66 27.22
C ALA A 84 11.20 19.78 26.32
N PRO A 85 12.54 19.83 26.47
CA PRO A 85 13.44 18.96 25.71
C PRO A 85 13.06 17.49 25.93
N ASN A 86 13.16 16.67 24.88
CA ASN A 86 12.91 15.23 24.90
C ASN A 86 11.46 14.83 25.28
N THR A 87 10.46 15.66 24.94
CA THR A 87 9.04 15.31 25.12
C THR A 87 8.31 14.97 23.83
N GLY A 88 8.96 15.16 22.67
CA GLY A 88 8.46 14.75 21.37
C GLY A 88 9.05 13.41 20.93
N TRP A 89 8.34 12.75 20.01
CA TRP A 89 8.82 11.56 19.33
C TRP A 89 8.52 11.71 17.84
N ILE A 90 9.48 11.33 17.00
CA ILE A 90 9.21 11.07 15.59
C ILE A 90 9.13 9.56 15.38
N SER A 91 8.26 9.14 14.47
CA SER A 91 8.16 7.74 14.07
C SER A 91 7.85 7.68 12.59
N TRP A 92 8.39 6.65 11.95
CA TRP A 92 8.04 6.30 10.59
C TRP A 92 7.74 4.82 10.52
N THR A 93 7.10 4.41 9.44
CA THR A 93 6.72 3.02 9.23
C THR A 93 7.09 2.63 7.82
N ALA A 94 7.77 1.50 7.66
CA ALA A 94 8.02 0.90 6.37
C ALA A 94 7.30 -0.44 6.30
N GLN A 95 6.44 -0.59 5.29
CA GLN A 95 5.83 -1.86 4.95
C GLN A 95 6.67 -2.54 3.88
N TYR A 96 6.94 -3.83 4.07
CA TYR A 96 7.66 -4.62 3.09
C TYR A 96 6.74 -4.95 1.90
N PRO A 97 7.17 -4.69 0.65
CA PRO A 97 6.41 -5.10 -0.54
C PRO A 97 6.23 -6.63 -0.64
N MET A 98 7.11 -7.41 0.02
CA MET A 98 6.98 -8.85 0.21
C MET A 98 7.19 -9.20 1.68
N LEU A 99 6.43 -10.17 2.20
CA LEU A 99 6.57 -10.62 3.57
C LEU A 99 7.88 -11.38 3.77
N LEU A 100 8.47 -11.28 4.96
CA LEU A 100 9.52 -12.18 5.40
C LEU A 100 8.91 -13.52 5.86
N THR A 101 9.67 -14.62 5.78
CA THR A 101 9.26 -15.89 6.39
C THR A 101 9.46 -15.92 7.90
N THR A 102 10.31 -15.02 8.41
CA THR A 102 10.69 -14.94 9.82
C THR A 102 10.95 -13.48 10.14
N ALA A 103 10.52 -13.06 11.33
CA ALA A 103 10.81 -11.72 11.83
C ALA A 103 12.32 -11.49 11.89
N ILE A 104 12.75 -10.26 11.64
CA ILE A 104 14.12 -9.85 11.99
C ILE A 104 14.20 -9.75 13.51
N ASP A 105 15.23 -10.34 14.11
CA ASP A 105 15.51 -10.18 15.54
C ASP A 105 15.88 -8.72 15.81
N ASP A 106 15.43 -8.16 16.93
CA ASP A 106 15.71 -6.76 17.28
C ASP A 106 17.23 -6.49 17.34
N ALA A 107 18.04 -7.49 17.74
CA ALA A 107 19.50 -7.38 17.75
C ALA A 107 20.13 -7.32 16.34
N ASN A 108 19.37 -7.62 15.30
CA ASN A 108 19.78 -7.57 13.90
C ASN A 108 19.19 -6.37 13.15
N ILE A 109 18.60 -5.41 13.87
CA ILE A 109 18.18 -4.14 13.30
C ILE A 109 19.23 -3.10 13.67
N ILE A 110 19.90 -2.58 12.66
CA ILE A 110 21.07 -1.71 12.81
C ILE A 110 20.75 -0.34 12.26
N ASP A 111 20.89 0.68 13.10
CA ASP A 111 21.02 2.06 12.64
C ASP A 111 22.49 2.36 12.38
N THR A 112 22.85 2.56 11.12
CA THR A 112 24.26 2.67 10.71
C THR A 112 24.86 4.06 10.97
N SER A 113 24.04 5.08 11.28
CA SER A 113 24.55 6.37 11.74
C SER A 113 25.10 6.29 13.17
N ASP A 114 24.43 5.51 14.02
CA ASP A 114 24.76 5.34 15.45
C ASP A 114 25.73 4.18 15.72
N ASP A 115 25.49 3.02 15.12
CA ASP A 115 26.29 1.79 15.34
C ASP A 115 26.73 1.18 13.99
N PRO A 116 27.83 1.69 13.39
CA PRO A 116 28.33 1.18 12.13
C PRO A 116 28.75 -0.31 12.23
N ASP A 117 28.00 -1.17 11.56
CA ASP A 117 28.32 -2.60 11.42
C ASP A 117 28.68 -2.93 9.97
N PRO A 118 29.93 -2.73 9.52
CA PRO A 118 30.30 -3.02 8.13
C PRO A 118 30.27 -4.53 7.79
N ALA A 119 30.17 -5.42 8.78
CA ALA A 119 30.07 -6.85 8.53
C ALA A 119 28.66 -7.23 8.07
N ASN A 120 27.63 -6.64 8.67
CA ASN A 120 26.23 -6.93 8.36
C ASN A 120 25.53 -5.85 7.53
N CYS A 121 26.00 -4.61 7.60
CA CYS A 121 25.49 -3.43 6.91
C CYS A 121 26.64 -2.72 6.15
N PRO A 122 27.16 -3.33 5.07
CA PRO A 122 28.34 -2.82 4.36
C PRO A 122 28.09 -1.52 3.56
N GLY A 123 26.83 -1.10 3.40
CA GLY A 123 26.45 0.13 2.71
C GLY A 123 25.04 0.09 2.15
N GLU A 124 24.55 1.25 1.71
CA GLU A 124 23.19 1.42 1.16
C GLU A 124 22.81 0.33 0.15
N GLY A 125 21.57 -0.15 0.26
CA GLY A 125 21.07 -1.23 -0.59
C GLY A 125 21.57 -2.63 -0.21
N GLN A 126 22.31 -2.77 0.89
CA GLN A 126 22.87 -4.05 1.35
C GLN A 126 22.50 -4.33 2.81
N ALA A 127 22.30 -5.61 3.12
CA ALA A 127 22.15 -6.13 4.48
C ALA A 127 22.51 -7.63 4.46
N ALA A 128 23.14 -8.14 5.51
CA ALA A 128 23.37 -9.57 5.66
C ALA A 128 22.03 -10.33 5.84
N PRO A 129 21.94 -11.62 5.49
CA PRO A 129 20.74 -12.41 5.71
C PRO A 129 20.26 -12.34 7.18
N GLY A 130 18.99 -11.99 7.36
CA GLY A 130 18.39 -11.83 8.68
C GLY A 130 18.71 -10.51 9.38
N TYR A 131 19.22 -9.51 8.65
CA TYR A 131 19.43 -8.15 9.14
C TYR A 131 18.53 -7.14 8.42
N LEU A 132 18.21 -6.07 9.16
CA LEU A 132 17.63 -4.84 8.65
C LEU A 132 18.63 -3.70 8.95
N CYS A 133 19.15 -3.07 7.90
CA CYS A 133 20.07 -1.96 8.00
C CYS A 133 19.34 -0.67 7.64
N ILE A 134 19.47 0.35 8.49
CA ILE A 134 18.93 1.69 8.31
C ILE A 134 20.11 2.62 8.03
N TYR A 135 20.04 3.31 6.91
CA TYR A 135 21.05 4.23 6.42
C TYR A 135 20.43 5.63 6.46
N VAL A 136 20.79 6.41 7.48
CA VAL A 136 20.38 7.80 7.60
C VAL A 136 21.31 8.67 6.78
N ASP A 137 20.77 9.36 5.78
CA ASP A 137 21.55 10.24 4.89
C ASP A 137 21.74 11.62 5.51
N ASP A 138 20.72 12.08 6.24
CA ASP A 138 20.70 13.37 6.93
C ASP A 138 19.65 13.34 8.05
N GLU A 139 19.98 14.02 9.14
CA GLU A 139 19.14 14.13 10.32
C GLU A 139 19.44 15.42 11.08
N SER A 140 18.43 15.89 11.80
CA SER A 140 18.59 17.03 12.70
C SER A 140 17.73 16.80 13.92
N GLU A 141 18.30 17.13 15.08
CA GLU A 141 17.56 17.28 16.33
C GLU A 141 16.77 16.02 16.74
N ILE A 142 17.34 14.84 16.48
CA ILE A 142 16.81 13.54 16.93
C ILE A 142 17.88 12.79 17.71
N GLU A 143 17.46 11.95 18.65
CA GLU A 143 18.35 10.96 19.28
C GLU A 143 18.40 9.67 18.46
N THR A 144 19.30 8.79 18.87
CA THR A 144 19.42 7.41 18.40
C THR A 144 18.07 6.70 18.33
N LEU A 145 17.90 5.90 17.29
CA LEU A 145 16.73 5.09 17.01
C LEU A 145 16.33 4.23 18.22
N TYR A 146 15.13 4.47 18.76
CA TYR A 146 14.61 3.82 19.96
C TYR A 146 13.43 2.89 19.65
N GLY A 147 13.72 1.59 19.59
CA GLY A 147 12.73 0.51 19.56
C GLY A 147 11.95 0.38 18.24
N TYR A 148 11.41 -0.81 18.01
CA TYR A 148 10.68 -1.17 16.80
C TYR A 148 9.29 -1.69 17.17
N SER A 149 8.22 -1.18 16.54
CA SER A 149 6.85 -1.62 16.83
C SER A 149 6.52 -2.98 16.18
N TYR A 150 6.05 -3.91 17.03
CA TYR A 150 5.96 -5.36 16.86
C TYR A 150 4.78 -5.90 16.02
N THR A 151 4.52 -5.38 14.82
CA THR A 151 3.66 -6.14 13.87
C THR A 151 4.47 -7.26 13.23
N SER A 152 4.79 -8.26 14.05
CA SER A 152 5.51 -9.52 13.76
C SER A 152 6.86 -9.40 13.04
N GLY A 153 7.38 -8.21 12.73
CA GLY A 153 8.63 -7.99 11.97
C GLY A 153 8.61 -8.58 10.54
N ILE A 154 7.52 -9.23 10.16
CA ILE A 154 7.36 -9.98 8.91
C ILE A 154 6.84 -9.09 7.79
N ALA A 155 6.02 -8.09 8.13
CA ALA A 155 5.36 -7.21 7.16
C ALA A 155 5.99 -5.82 7.10
N GLY A 156 6.93 -5.52 7.98
CA GLY A 156 7.53 -4.20 8.08
C GLY A 156 8.14 -3.95 9.44
N PHE A 157 8.47 -2.68 9.67
CA PHE A 157 9.00 -2.18 10.94
C PHE A 157 8.59 -0.71 11.12
N ALA A 158 8.67 -0.25 12.36
CA ALA A 158 8.28 1.10 12.72
C ALA A 158 9.17 1.59 13.87
N PRO A 159 10.27 2.27 13.55
CA PRO A 159 11.12 2.83 14.59
C PRO A 159 10.53 4.09 15.19
N VAL A 160 11.01 4.45 16.38
CA VAL A 160 10.65 5.68 17.10
C VAL A 160 11.93 6.38 17.53
N GLN A 161 12.04 7.70 17.38
CA GLN A 161 13.20 8.50 17.79
C GLN A 161 12.74 9.63 18.71
N ALA A 162 13.52 9.94 19.73
CA ALA A 162 13.25 11.07 20.61
C ALA A 162 13.60 12.38 19.88
N ASP A 163 12.73 13.37 19.98
CA ASP A 163 12.94 14.74 19.49
C ASP A 163 13.80 15.53 20.51
N THR A 164 14.89 16.12 20.05
CA THR A 164 15.80 16.93 20.87
C THR A 164 15.74 18.44 20.57
N GLY A 165 14.93 18.89 19.60
CA GLY A 165 14.97 20.26 19.11
C GLY A 165 13.65 20.83 18.59
N GLU A 166 13.74 21.79 17.68
CA GLU A 166 12.61 22.54 17.12
C GLU A 166 12.11 21.96 15.78
N GLU A 167 13.01 21.40 14.98
CA GLU A 167 12.77 20.87 13.64
C GLU A 167 13.35 19.45 13.51
N PRO A 168 12.85 18.46 14.28
CA PRO A 168 13.34 17.09 14.21
C PRO A 168 13.00 16.46 12.86
N TYR A 169 14.02 15.99 12.14
CA TYR A 169 13.82 15.23 10.90
C TYR A 169 14.89 14.16 10.71
N ALA A 170 14.53 13.13 9.95
CA ALA A 170 15.43 12.11 9.43
C ALA A 170 15.00 11.74 8.00
N PHE A 171 15.95 11.51 7.12
CA PHE A 171 15.67 10.83 5.86
C PHE A 171 16.82 9.90 5.47
N GLY A 172 16.47 8.89 4.67
CA GLY A 172 17.47 7.97 4.17
C GLY A 172 16.86 6.75 3.53
N THR A 173 17.59 5.65 3.61
CA THR A 173 17.19 4.37 3.05
C THR A 173 17.22 3.26 4.10
N TRP A 174 16.48 2.18 3.81
CA TRP A 174 16.56 0.95 4.59
C TRP A 174 16.75 -0.22 3.64
N THR A 175 17.42 -1.27 4.10
CA THR A 175 17.54 -2.55 3.40
C THR A 175 17.36 -3.69 4.37
N VAL A 176 16.50 -4.64 4.02
CA VAL A 176 16.33 -5.90 4.75
C VAL A 176 16.66 -7.06 3.84
N THR A 177 17.35 -8.07 4.37
CA THR A 177 17.60 -9.34 3.66
C THR A 177 16.92 -10.48 4.40
N ALA A 178 16.10 -11.25 3.69
CA ALA A 178 15.41 -12.39 4.29
C ALA A 178 16.41 -13.39 4.88
N PRO A 179 16.15 -13.94 6.10
CA PRO A 179 16.97 -14.99 6.70
C PRO A 179 17.15 -16.21 5.81
#